data_AF-A0AAW1UG77-F1
#
_entry.id   AF-A0AAW1UG77-F1
#
_cell.length_a   1.000
_cell.length_b   1.000
_cell.length_c   1.000
_cell.angle_alpha   90.00
_cell.angle_beta   90.00
_cell.angle_gamma   90.00
#
_symmetry.space_group_name_H-M   'P 1'
#
loop_
_entity.id
_entity.type
_entity.pdbx_description
1 polymer ?
#
loop_
_entity_poly.entity_id
_entity_poly.type
_entity_poly.pdbx_seq_one_letter_code
_entity_poly.pdbx_strand_id
1 'polypeptide(L)'
;MKDGGGAEVKKPHVSWVRHRDIHLLTVGRYTYTSDQRFEAVHTPHTEEWSLRIRYPQKKDSGIYECQISTTPPIGYSVYLTIVVTLLPELFGYPITLVSTYHIE
;
A
#
# COMPACT_ATOMS: atom_id res chain seq x y z
N MET A 1 7.09 7.47 46.44
CA MET A 1 7.80 6.47 45.61
C MET A 1 7.17 6.51 44.22
N LYS A 2 7.96 6.95 43.23
CA LYS A 2 7.73 6.77 41.78
C LYS A 2 7.63 5.27 41.45
N ASP A 3 7.09 4.77 40.33
CA ASP A 3 6.55 5.32 39.09
C ASP A 3 5.64 4.21 38.53
N GLY A 4 4.58 4.56 37.82
CA GLY A 4 3.65 3.58 37.23
C GLY A 4 3.13 4.02 35.87
N GLY A 5 3.94 4.79 35.12
CA GLY A 5 3.66 5.10 33.73
C GLY A 5 3.82 3.85 32.88
N GLY A 6 2.74 3.08 32.71
CA GLY A 6 2.67 2.04 31.69
C GLY A 6 2.87 2.72 30.34
N ALA A 7 4.02 2.50 29.71
CA ALA A 7 4.29 3.01 28.38
C ALA A 7 3.27 2.41 27.40
N GLU A 8 2.43 3.25 26.82
CA GLU A 8 1.56 2.86 25.70
C GLU A 8 2.46 2.41 24.54
N VAL A 9 2.39 1.13 24.19
CA VAL A 9 3.10 0.60 23.02
C VAL A 9 2.44 1.21 21.79
N LYS A 10 3.10 2.20 21.18
CA LYS A 10 2.66 2.75 19.89
C LYS A 10 2.67 1.63 18.85
N LYS A 11 1.50 1.30 18.31
CA LYS A 11 1.41 0.39 17.16
C LYS A 11 2.14 1.02 15.96
N PRO A 12 2.94 0.24 15.22
CA PRO A 12 3.58 0.75 14.01
C PRO A 12 2.52 1.10 12.96
N HIS A 13 2.81 2.12 12.16
CA HIS A 13 1.99 2.51 11.04
C HIS A 13 2.56 1.93 9.75
N VAL A 14 1.69 1.69 8.77
CA VAL A 14 2.06 1.27 7.41
C VAL A 14 2.02 2.48 6.49
N SER A 15 3.07 2.70 5.71
CA SER A 15 3.11 3.69 4.63
C SER A 15 3.35 3.03 3.29
N TRP A 16 2.79 3.59 2.23
CA TRP A 16 3.03 3.16 0.86
C TRP A 16 3.86 4.19 0.11
N VAL A 17 4.95 3.73 -0.50
CA VAL A 17 5.88 4.58 -1.27
C VAL A 17 5.93 4.07 -2.71
N ARG A 18 5.96 4.99 -3.68
CA ARG A 18 6.19 4.68 -5.09
C ARG A 18 7.65 4.94 -5.43
N HIS A 19 8.37 3.92 -5.90
CA HIS A 19 9.83 4.01 -6.04
C HIS A 19 10.30 4.87 -7.21
N ARG A 20 9.56 4.93 -8.32
CA ARG A 20 10.00 5.65 -9.53
C ARG A 20 10.34 7.13 -9.28
N ASP A 21 9.69 7.73 -8.28
CA ASP A 21 9.81 9.13 -7.90
C ASP A 21 9.93 9.34 -6.39
N ILE A 22 10.11 8.25 -5.62
CA ILE A 22 10.22 8.25 -4.15
C ILE A 22 9.04 9.00 -3.51
N HIS A 23 7.85 8.85 -4.12
CA HIS A 23 6.67 9.62 -3.73
C HIS A 23 5.89 8.88 -2.66
N LEU A 24 5.71 9.52 -1.50
CA LEU A 24 4.88 9.00 -0.43
C LEU A 24 3.40 9.05 -0.82
N LEU A 25 2.76 7.89 -0.89
CA LEU A 25 1.35 7.78 -1.29
C LEU A 25 0.44 7.91 -0.08
N THR A 26 0.70 7.16 0.98
CA THR A 26 -0.15 7.09 2.17
C THR A 26 0.65 6.85 3.45
N VAL A 27 0.08 7.24 4.60
CA VAL A 27 0.55 6.90 5.95
C VAL A 27 -0.64 6.46 6.78
N GLY A 28 -0.65 5.22 7.23
CA GLY A 28 -1.85 4.57 7.76
C GLY A 28 -3.00 4.72 6.76
N ARG A 29 -4.15 5.19 7.22
CA ARG A 29 -5.33 5.45 6.38
C ARG A 29 -5.32 6.82 5.70
N TYR A 30 -4.33 7.67 5.98
CA TYR A 30 -4.25 9.00 5.40
C TYR A 30 -3.59 8.95 4.02
N THR A 31 -4.24 9.50 3.00
CA THR A 31 -3.66 9.66 1.66
C THR A 31 -2.85 10.95 1.61
N TYR A 32 -1.53 10.81 1.42
CA TYR A 32 -0.57 11.92 1.37
C TYR A 32 -0.45 12.52 -0.05
N THR A 33 -0.55 11.68 -1.08
CA THR A 33 -0.53 12.15 -2.48
C THR A 33 -1.81 12.90 -2.85
N SER A 34 -1.72 13.84 -3.79
CA SER A 34 -2.90 14.53 -4.35
C SER A 34 -3.71 13.67 -5.34
N ASP A 35 -3.13 12.58 -5.85
CA ASP A 35 -3.83 11.63 -6.73
C ASP A 35 -4.78 10.76 -5.90
N GLN A 36 -6.06 11.17 -5.83
CA GLN A 36 -7.11 10.52 -5.04
C GLN A 36 -7.46 9.10 -5.49
N ARG A 37 -6.85 8.58 -6.57
CA ARG A 37 -7.00 7.18 -6.96
C ARG A 37 -6.31 6.23 -6.00
N PHE A 38 -5.26 6.69 -5.31
CA PHE A 38 -4.48 5.90 -4.34
C PHE A 38 -5.11 5.96 -2.95
N GLU A 39 -5.27 4.80 -2.33
CA GLU A 39 -5.84 4.67 -0.98
C GLU A 39 -5.25 3.46 -0.27
N ALA A 40 -4.91 3.63 1.01
CA ALA A 40 -4.54 2.52 1.88
C ALA A 40 -5.80 1.95 2.55
N VAL A 41 -6.02 0.66 2.33
CA VAL A 41 -7.14 -0.08 2.92
C VAL A 41 -6.59 -0.97 4.02
N HIS A 42 -7.13 -0.81 5.24
CA HIS A 42 -6.83 -1.67 6.38
C HIS A 42 -8.01 -2.59 6.63
N THR A 43 -7.80 -3.89 6.55
CA THR A 43 -8.82 -4.88 6.86
C THR A 43 -9.18 -4.78 8.36
N PRO A 44 -10.45 -4.59 8.72
CA PRO A 44 -10.84 -4.44 10.13
C PRO A 44 -10.40 -5.64 10.98
N HIS A 45 -9.85 -5.36 12.16
CA HIS A 45 -9.40 -6.36 13.15
C HIS A 45 -8.23 -7.26 12.71
N THR A 46 -7.55 -6.95 11.61
CA THR A 46 -6.30 -7.62 11.23
C THR A 46 -5.14 -6.62 11.24
N GLU A 47 -3.93 -7.05 10.87
CA GLU A 47 -2.78 -6.18 10.60
C GLU A 47 -2.50 -6.12 9.08
N GLU A 48 -3.51 -6.45 8.26
CA GLU A 48 -3.40 -6.50 6.80
C GLU A 48 -3.68 -5.12 6.19
N TRP A 49 -2.72 -4.65 5.39
CA TRP A 49 -2.79 -3.39 4.67
C TRP A 49 -2.62 -3.63 3.17
N SER A 50 -3.49 -3.02 2.37
CA SER A 50 -3.45 -3.08 0.92
C SER A 50 -3.43 -1.68 0.32
N LEU A 51 -2.67 -1.49 -0.76
CA LEU A 51 -2.76 -0.30 -1.60
C LEU A 51 -3.82 -0.52 -2.68
N ARG A 52 -4.88 0.27 -2.64
CA ARG A 52 -5.90 0.31 -3.69
C ARG A 52 -5.60 1.45 -4.66
N ILE A 53 -5.64 1.15 -5.95
CA ILE A 53 -5.53 2.14 -7.03
C ILE A 53 -6.82 2.09 -7.86
N ARG A 54 -7.65 3.12 -7.78
CA ARG A 54 -8.85 3.26 -8.62
C ARG A 54 -8.47 3.67 -10.04
N TYR A 55 -9.13 3.10 -11.05
CA TYR A 55 -8.88 3.43 -12.47
C TYR A 55 -7.37 3.48 -12.81
N PRO A 56 -6.61 2.41 -12.53
CA PRO A 56 -5.19 2.35 -12.77
C PRO A 56 -4.92 2.42 -14.28
N GLN A 57 -3.82 3.04 -14.62
CA GLN A 57 -3.37 3.24 -15.98
C GLN A 57 -2.08 2.48 -16.21
N LYS A 58 -1.71 2.19 -17.46
CA LYS A 58 -0.45 1.50 -17.79
C LYS A 58 0.76 2.14 -17.11
N LYS A 59 0.77 3.48 -17.01
CA LYS A 59 1.81 4.27 -16.33
C LYS A 59 1.90 4.02 -14.83
N ASP A 60 0.91 3.42 -14.19
CA ASP A 60 0.95 3.10 -12.76
C ASP A 60 1.71 1.79 -12.49
N SER A 61 2.14 1.07 -13.52
CA SER A 61 3.05 -0.08 -13.34
C SER A 61 4.40 0.36 -12.76
N GLY A 62 5.00 -0.49 -11.93
CA GLY A 62 6.30 -0.24 -11.30
C GLY A 62 6.39 -0.75 -9.87
N ILE A 63 7.47 -0.40 -9.19
CA ILE A 63 7.73 -0.81 -7.80
C ILE A 63 7.02 0.12 -6.83
N TYR A 64 6.28 -0.50 -5.91
CA TYR A 64 5.71 0.11 -4.72
C TYR A 64 6.28 -0.57 -3.50
N GLU A 65 6.43 0.14 -2.40
CA GLU A 65 6.93 -0.42 -1.15
C GLU A 65 5.95 -0.13 -0.02
N CYS A 66 5.63 -1.19 0.73
CA CYS A 66 4.96 -1.13 2.01
C CYS A 66 6.03 -0.98 3.10
N GLN A 67 6.04 0.13 3.81
CA GLN A 67 6.97 0.41 4.90
C GLN A 67 6.25 0.33 6.24
N ILE A 68 6.83 -0.40 7.18
CA ILE A 68 6.37 -0.52 8.56
C ILE A 68 7.25 0.35 9.44
N SER A 69 6.65 1.24 10.23
CA SER A 69 7.35 2.19 11.10
C SER A 69 7.98 1.57 12.36
N THR A 70 8.49 0.34 12.26
CA THR A 70 9.32 -0.28 13.30
C THR A 70 10.65 0.47 13.44
N THR A 71 11.42 0.13 14.48
CA THR A 71 12.79 0.64 14.65
C THR A 71 13.74 -0.55 14.72
N PRO A 72 14.51 -0.84 13.65
CA PRO A 72 14.59 -0.13 12.37
C PRO A 72 13.33 -0.30 11.47
N PRO A 73 13.09 0.60 10.51
CA PRO A 73 11.96 0.48 9.58
C PRO A 73 12.13 -0.76 8.70
N ILE A 74 11.03 -1.45 8.44
CA ILE A 74 10.99 -2.64 7.58
C ILE A 74 10.24 -2.28 6.29
N GLY A 75 10.79 -2.63 5.14
CA GLY A 75 10.19 -2.37 3.82
C GLY A 75 9.92 -3.66 3.04
N TYR A 76 8.76 -3.74 2.40
CA TYR A 76 8.37 -4.82 1.49
C TYR A 76 8.03 -4.25 0.12
N SER A 77 8.89 -4.50 -0.85
CA SER A 77 8.71 -4.06 -2.23
C SER A 77 7.84 -5.03 -3.03
N VAL A 78 6.93 -4.50 -3.84
CA VAL A 78 6.07 -5.22 -4.78
C VAL A 78 6.15 -4.56 -6.16
N TYR A 79 6.31 -5.37 -7.21
CA TYR A 79 6.20 -4.89 -8.58
C TYR A 79 4.76 -5.05 -9.09
N LEU A 80 4.10 -3.93 -9.36
CA LEU A 80 2.75 -3.90 -9.92
C LEU A 80 2.81 -3.82 -11.45
N THR A 81 2.09 -4.71 -12.13
CA THR A 81 1.90 -4.63 -13.59
C THR A 81 0.44 -4.37 -13.92
N ILE A 82 0.17 -3.28 -14.63
CA ILE A 82 -1.17 -2.94 -15.14
C ILE A 82 -1.32 -3.42 -16.58
N VAL A 83 -2.12 -4.47 -16.76
CA VAL A 83 -2.49 -4.99 -18.08
C VAL A 83 -3.83 -4.40 -18.53
N VAL A 84 -3.92 -4.03 -19.81
CA VAL A 84 -5.18 -3.56 -20.40
C VAL A 84 -5.84 -4.72 -21.12
N THR A 85 -7.01 -5.13 -20.64
CA THR A 85 -7.83 -6.16 -21.27
C THR A 85 -8.80 -5.51 -22.25
N LEU A 86 -8.90 -6.05 -23.46
CA LEU A 86 -9.77 -5.53 -24.53
C LEU A 86 -11.26 -5.82 -24.32
N LEU A 87 -11.62 -6.60 -23.30
CA LEU A 87 -13.00 -7.01 -22.97
C LEU A 87 -13.33 -6.71 -21.49
N PRO A 88 -13.45 -5.44 -21.09
CA PRO A 88 -13.70 -5.06 -19.69
C PRO A 88 -15.06 -5.53 -19.15
N GLU A 89 -16.05 -5.73 -20.02
CA GLU A 89 -17.42 -6.11 -19.60
C GLU A 89 -17.57 -7.57 -19.15
N LEU A 90 -16.67 -8.47 -19.56
CA LEU A 90 -16.75 -9.89 -19.20
C LEU A 90 -16.19 -10.20 -17.80
N PHE A 91 -15.41 -9.28 -17.20
CA PHE A 91 -14.72 -9.50 -15.92
C PHE A 91 -15.21 -8.58 -14.79
N GLY A 92 -16.29 -7.83 -14.99
CA GLY A 92 -16.99 -7.09 -13.93
C GLY A 92 -16.27 -5.87 -13.34
N TYR A 93 -15.01 -5.60 -13.69
CA TYR A 93 -14.29 -4.35 -13.44
C TYR A 93 -13.22 -4.17 -14.53
N PRO A 94 -12.93 -2.94 -15.00
CA PRO A 94 -11.89 -2.73 -15.99
C PRO A 94 -10.53 -2.77 -15.30
N ILE A 95 -9.99 -3.94 -14.93
CA ILE A 95 -8.58 -4.20 -14.51
C ILE A 95 -8.42 -5.51 -13.72
N THR A 96 -7.69 -6.46 -14.28
CA THR A 96 -7.09 -7.54 -13.49
C THR A 96 -5.78 -7.02 -12.92
N LEU A 97 -5.72 -6.81 -11.60
CA LEU A 97 -4.45 -6.55 -10.90
C LEU A 97 -3.70 -7.88 -10.75
N VAL A 98 -2.56 -8.04 -11.41
CA VAL A 98 -1.66 -9.18 -11.17
C VAL A 98 -0.55 -8.69 -10.26
N SER A 99 -0.61 -9.05 -8.98
CA SER A 99 0.53 -8.98 -8.07
C SER A 99 1.05 -10.40 -7.89
N THR A 100 2.09 -10.77 -8.64
CA THR A 100 2.81 -12.03 -8.41
C THR A 100 3.83 -11.80 -7.33
N TYR A 101 3.58 -12.31 -6.12
CA TYR A 101 4.62 -12.48 -5.12
C TYR A 101 5.28 -13.85 -5.34
N HIS A 102 6.59 -13.88 -5.60
CA HIS A 102 7.43 -15.00 -5.23
C HIS A 102 8.08 -14.61 -3.91
N ILE A 103 7.72 -15.32 -2.85
CA ILE A 103 8.48 -15.32 -1.61
C ILE A 103 9.39 -16.54 -1.73
N GLU A 104 10.70 -16.31 -1.80
CA GLU A 104 11.69 -17.30 -1.35
C GLU A 104 11.84 -17.17 0.16
#